data_AF-A0A2M9P7A8-F1
#
_entry.id   AF-A0A2M9P7A8-F1
#
_cell.length_a   1.000
_cell.length_b   1.000
_cell.length_c   1.000
_cell.angle_alpha   90.00
_cell.angle_beta   90.00
_cell.angle_gamma   90.00
#
_symmetry.space_group_name_H-M   'P 1'
#
loop_
_entity.id
_entity.type
_entity.pdbx_description
1 polymer ?
#
loop_
_entity_poly.entity_id
_entity_poly.type
_entity_poly.pdbx_seq_one_letter_code
_entity_poly.pdbx_strand_id
1 'polypeptide(L)'
;ATRTRPSSWSPTRPSCRPRSENVRGGDTILLKAGTYADLNLTHSSNRNYKFTEEVTIKSADPTHQAVVNELFIRGATNVTISDLKFDYTGVQAPTRSPADRRSVLHRERGRHHA
;
A
#
# COMPACT_ATOMS: atom_id res chain seq x y z
N ALA A 1 -16.57 -8.75 -17.84
CA ALA A 1 -16.98 -7.46 -17.25
C ALA A 1 -15.91 -7.03 -16.24
N THR A 2 -15.30 -5.86 -16.44
CA THR A 2 -14.25 -5.33 -15.55
C THR A 2 -14.84 -5.04 -14.18
N ARG A 3 -14.24 -5.59 -13.12
CA ARG A 3 -14.76 -5.45 -11.76
C ARG A 3 -13.97 -4.40 -11.01
N THR A 4 -14.60 -3.25 -10.78
CA THR A 4 -14.01 -2.14 -10.03
C THR A 4 -14.14 -2.39 -8.54
N ARG A 5 -13.05 -2.25 -7.78
CA ARG A 5 -13.07 -2.47 -6.33
C ARG A 5 -12.38 -1.31 -5.60
N PRO A 6 -13.01 -0.74 -4.56
CA PRO A 6 -12.32 0.20 -3.69
C PRO A 6 -11.15 -0.53 -3.05
N SER A 7 -9.96 0.09 -3.04
CA SER A 7 -8.80 -0.53 -2.43
C SER A 7 -9.07 -0.77 -0.93
N SER A 8 -8.79 -1.98 -0.45
CA SER A 8 -8.63 -2.23 1.00
C SER A 8 -7.35 -1.58 1.56
N TRP A 9 -6.59 -0.91 0.70
CA TRP A 9 -5.32 -0.26 1.02
C TRP A 9 -5.62 1.12 1.60
N SER A 10 -4.99 1.42 2.74
CA SER A 10 -5.13 2.70 3.42
C SER A 10 -3.85 3.51 3.23
N PRO A 11 -3.94 4.80 2.86
CA PRO A 11 -2.77 5.67 2.75
C PRO A 11 -2.07 5.88 4.12
N THR A 12 -2.82 5.78 5.21
CA THR A 12 -2.29 5.94 6.59
C THR A 12 -1.59 4.70 7.15
N ARG A 13 -1.48 3.60 6.40
CA ARG A 13 -0.75 2.40 6.84
C ARG A 13 0.67 2.40 6.28
N PRO A 14 1.68 2.00 7.08
CA PRO A 14 3.10 2.09 6.68
C PRO A 14 3.48 1.16 5.53
N SER A 15 2.60 0.25 5.12
CA SER A 15 2.79 -0.52 3.89
C SER A 15 1.44 -0.81 3.26
N CYS A 16 1.29 -0.52 1.97
CA CYS A 16 0.08 -0.84 1.24
C CYS A 16 0.24 -2.28 0.74
N ARG A 17 -0.05 -3.19 1.67
CA ARG A 17 -0.04 -4.62 1.45
C ARG A 17 -1.43 -5.04 0.98
N PRO A 18 -1.59 -5.48 -0.28
CA PRO A 18 -2.82 -6.10 -0.69
C PRO A 18 -3.13 -7.30 0.20
N ARG A 19 -4.37 -7.36 0.70
CA ARG A 19 -4.94 -8.65 1.06
C ARG A 19 -5.26 -9.33 -0.27
N SER A 20 -4.28 -10.07 -0.80
CA SER A 20 -4.33 -10.71 -2.12
C SER A 20 -5.49 -11.69 -2.28
N GLU A 21 -6.06 -12.16 -1.16
CA GLU A 21 -7.13 -13.17 -1.11
C GLU A 21 -8.39 -12.81 -1.90
N ASN A 22 -8.60 -11.54 -2.24
CA ASN A 22 -9.80 -11.09 -2.94
C ASN A 22 -9.56 -10.51 -4.34
N VAL A 23 -8.32 -10.22 -4.74
CA VAL A 23 -8.02 -9.65 -6.07
C VAL A 23 -7.95 -10.77 -7.10
N ARG A 24 -8.65 -10.63 -8.21
CA ARG A 24 -8.65 -11.58 -9.33
C ARG A 24 -8.18 -10.88 -10.60
N GLY A 25 -7.71 -11.66 -11.57
CA GLY A 25 -7.48 -11.16 -12.92
C GLY A 25 -8.71 -10.45 -13.47
N GLY A 26 -8.51 -9.37 -14.23
CA GLY A 26 -9.55 -8.48 -14.74
C GLY A 26 -10.06 -7.43 -13.74
N ASP A 27 -9.57 -7.41 -12.50
CA ASP A 27 -9.93 -6.39 -11.51
C ASP A 27 -9.25 -5.04 -11.82
N THR A 28 -9.98 -3.94 -11.61
CA THR A 28 -9.41 -2.60 -11.47
C THR A 28 -9.47 -2.18 -10.00
N ILE A 29 -8.31 -1.96 -9.40
CA ILE A 29 -8.13 -1.49 -8.02
C ILE A 29 -8.01 0.04 -8.04
N LEU A 30 -8.95 0.70 -7.37
CA LEU A 30 -8.95 2.16 -7.22
C LEU A 30 -8.37 2.56 -5.87
N LEU A 31 -7.24 3.27 -5.89
CA LEU A 31 -6.59 3.85 -4.71
C LEU A 31 -7.24 5.17 -4.35
N LYS A 32 -7.62 5.33 -3.09
CA LYS A 32 -8.11 6.61 -2.58
C LYS A 32 -6.98 7.66 -2.64
N ALA A 33 -7.35 8.93 -2.77
CA ALA A 33 -6.42 10.03 -2.63
C ALA A 33 -5.60 9.92 -1.33
N GLY A 34 -4.33 10.30 -1.38
CA GLY A 34 -3.42 10.28 -0.24
C GLY A 34 -2.06 9.68 -0.56
N THR A 35 -1.15 9.74 0.42
CA THR A 35 0.22 9.22 0.30
C THR A 35 0.31 7.80 0.82
N TYR A 36 0.89 6.92 0.02
CA TYR A 36 1.13 5.52 0.26
C TYR A 36 2.64 5.37 0.47
N ALA A 37 3.05 4.99 1.69
CA ALA A 37 4.46 4.88 2.04
C ALA A 37 5.21 3.90 1.12
N ASP A 38 4.59 2.74 0.85
CA ASP A 38 5.03 1.79 -0.17
C ASP A 38 3.84 1.14 -0.87
N LEU A 39 4.05 0.74 -2.13
CA LEU A 39 3.23 -0.19 -2.88
C LEU A 39 4.03 -1.48 -3.12
N ASN A 40 3.65 -2.56 -2.45
CA ASN A 40 4.42 -3.81 -2.47
C ASN A 40 3.67 -4.99 -3.14
N LEU A 41 4.11 -5.29 -4.36
CA LEU A 41 3.69 -6.39 -5.22
C LEU A 41 4.76 -7.51 -5.27
N THR A 42 5.39 -7.81 -4.13
CA THR A 42 6.32 -8.95 -4.03
C THR A 42 5.56 -10.26 -3.87
N HIS A 43 5.64 -11.12 -4.89
CA HIS A 43 5.10 -12.47 -4.84
C HIS A 43 5.87 -13.32 -3.83
N SER A 44 5.14 -14.12 -3.06
CA SER A 44 5.66 -15.08 -2.09
C SER A 44 4.67 -16.23 -1.89
N SER A 45 5.03 -17.24 -1.10
CA SER A 45 4.13 -18.33 -0.73
C SER A 45 2.82 -17.85 -0.09
N ASN A 46 2.85 -16.73 0.63
CA ASN A 46 1.70 -16.16 1.33
C ASN A 46 0.97 -15.06 0.53
N ARG A 47 1.48 -14.68 -0.65
CA ARG A 47 0.92 -13.63 -1.50
C ARG A 47 1.09 -13.94 -2.97
N ASN A 48 -0.01 -14.25 -3.63
CA ASN A 48 0.00 -14.49 -5.06
C ASN A 48 -0.29 -13.19 -5.83
N TYR A 49 0.70 -12.71 -6.58
CA TYR A 49 0.55 -11.61 -7.54
C TYR A 49 0.85 -12.06 -8.97
N LYS A 50 0.80 -13.37 -9.22
CA LYS A 50 0.87 -13.94 -10.56
C LYS A 50 -0.53 -14.06 -11.12
N PHE A 51 -1.06 -12.96 -11.63
CA PHE A 51 -2.39 -12.95 -12.23
C PHE A 51 -2.34 -13.55 -13.64
N THR A 52 -3.35 -14.33 -14.00
CA THR A 52 -3.49 -14.91 -15.35
C THR A 52 -4.10 -13.93 -16.34
N GLU A 53 -4.85 -12.93 -15.86
CA GLU A 53 -5.39 -11.81 -16.62
C GLU A 53 -4.91 -10.50 -15.99
N GLU A 54 -4.99 -9.40 -16.75
CA GLU A 54 -4.50 -8.09 -16.30
C GLU A 54 -5.25 -7.60 -15.06
N VAL A 55 -4.49 -7.09 -14.08
CA VAL A 55 -5.00 -6.30 -12.95
C VAL A 55 -4.50 -4.87 -13.08
N THR A 56 -5.41 -3.90 -13.09
CA THR A 56 -5.06 -2.48 -13.14
C THR A 56 -5.10 -1.86 -11.74
N ILE A 57 -4.07 -1.10 -11.36
CA ILE A 57 -4.03 -0.31 -10.13
C ILE A 57 -3.91 1.16 -10.52
N LYS A 58 -4.84 2.01 -10.07
CA LYS A 58 -4.83 3.44 -10.39
C LYS A 58 -5.49 4.32 -9.33
N SER A 59 -5.33 5.65 -9.44
CA SER A 59 -6.07 6.59 -8.59
C SER A 59 -7.57 6.49 -8.83
N ALA A 60 -8.35 6.60 -7.74
CA ALA A 60 -9.80 6.72 -7.79
C ALA A 60 -10.25 8.07 -8.36
N ASP A 61 -9.49 9.14 -8.05
CA ASP A 61 -9.74 10.51 -8.49
C ASP A 61 -8.47 11.05 -9.17
N PRO A 62 -8.51 11.37 -10.47
CA PRO A 62 -7.35 11.91 -11.19
C PRO A 62 -6.99 13.35 -10.79
N THR A 63 -7.90 14.09 -10.17
CA THR A 63 -7.66 15.45 -9.67
C THR A 63 -7.05 15.47 -8.27
N HIS A 64 -7.25 14.38 -7.51
CA HIS A 64 -6.64 14.14 -6.20
C HIS A 64 -5.94 12.77 -6.21
N GLN A 65 -4.81 12.70 -6.92
CA GLN A 65 -4.11 11.45 -7.17
C GLN A 65 -3.64 10.75 -5.89
N ALA A 66 -3.59 9.42 -5.92
CA ALA A 66 -2.82 8.67 -4.94
C ALA A 66 -1.32 8.82 -5.25
N VAL A 67 -0.55 9.11 -4.19
CA VAL A 67 0.91 9.32 -4.26
C VAL A 67 1.59 8.09 -3.68
N VAL A 68 2.50 7.47 -4.41
CA VAL A 68 3.29 6.32 -3.96
C VAL A 68 4.73 6.76 -3.79
N ASN A 69 5.29 6.59 -2.59
CA ASN A 69 6.66 7.00 -2.30
C ASN A 69 7.67 5.89 -2.62
N GLU A 70 7.27 4.62 -2.51
CA GLU A 70 8.10 3.46 -2.83
C GLU A 70 7.34 2.38 -3.58
N LEU A 71 8.02 1.67 -4.48
CA LEU A 71 7.44 0.62 -5.31
C LEU A 71 8.31 -0.64 -5.29
N PHE A 72 7.74 -1.76 -4.81
CA PHE A 72 8.38 -3.07 -4.82
C PHE A 72 7.63 -4.01 -5.77
N ILE A 73 8.20 -4.31 -6.93
CA ILE A 73 7.64 -5.27 -7.90
C ILE A 73 8.63 -6.43 -8.02
N ARG A 74 8.24 -7.60 -7.50
CA ARG A 74 9.09 -8.81 -7.54
C ARG A 74 8.21 -10.03 -7.80
N GLY A 75 8.39 -10.66 -8.95
CA GLY A 75 7.65 -11.89 -9.32
C GLY A 75 6.14 -11.71 -9.55
N ALA A 76 5.64 -10.48 -9.66
CA ALA A 76 4.27 -10.19 -10.10
C ALA A 76 4.15 -10.31 -11.63
N THR A 77 2.99 -10.73 -12.12
CA THR A 77 2.70 -10.83 -13.56
C THR A 77 1.32 -10.26 -13.88
N ASN A 78 1.15 -9.73 -15.11
CA ASN A 78 -0.09 -9.14 -15.60
C ASN A 78 -0.65 -8.05 -14.68
N VAL A 79 0.21 -7.09 -14.30
CA VAL A 79 -0.18 -5.92 -13.51
C VAL A 79 0.13 -4.66 -14.28
N THR A 80 -0.86 -3.78 -14.40
CA THR A 80 -0.72 -2.43 -14.93
C THR A 80 -0.90 -1.42 -13.79
N ILE A 81 0.04 -0.50 -13.66
CA ILE A 81 -0.02 0.61 -12.71
C ILE A 81 -0.13 1.89 -13.54
N SER A 82 -1.23 2.64 -13.40
CA SER A 82 -1.50 3.83 -14.20
C SER A 82 -2.07 4.97 -13.34
N ASP A 83 -2.00 6.20 -13.85
CA ASP A 83 -2.70 7.37 -13.29
C ASP A 83 -2.44 7.58 -11.79
N LEU A 84 -1.19 7.42 -11.38
CA LEU A 84 -0.69 7.59 -10.02
C LEU A 84 0.50 8.56 -10.04
N LYS A 85 0.70 9.29 -8.94
CA LYS A 85 1.94 10.05 -8.74
C LYS A 85 2.95 9.14 -8.05
N PHE A 86 4.11 8.95 -8.66
CA PHE A 86 5.26 8.31 -8.01
C PHE A 86 6.21 9.41 -7.52
N ASP A 87 6.42 9.50 -6.21
CA ASP A 87 7.16 10.58 -5.54
C ASP A 87 8.28 10.01 -4.68
N TYR A 88 9.30 9.44 -5.34
CA TYR A 88 10.44 8.82 -4.69
C TYR A 88 11.52 9.85 -4.36
N THR A 89 11.77 10.04 -3.08
CA THR A 89 12.74 11.04 -2.58
C THR A 89 14.13 10.46 -2.30
N GLY A 90 14.34 9.16 -2.51
CA GLY A 90 15.59 8.47 -2.14
C GLY A 90 15.70 8.14 -0.65
N VAL A 91 14.73 8.57 0.17
CA VAL A 91 14.63 8.19 1.58
C VAL A 91 13.72 6.98 1.68
N GLN A 92 14.23 5.89 2.27
CA GLN A 92 13.39 4.73 2.45
C GLN A 92 12.23 5.02 3.41
N ALA A 93 11.03 4.56 3.06
CA ALA A 93 9.89 4.61 3.96
C ALA A 93 10.28 3.89 5.27
N PRO A 94 10.02 4.48 6.45
CA PRO A 94 10.41 3.86 7.70
C PRO A 94 9.68 2.52 7.82
N THR A 95 10.44 1.42 7.79
CA THR A 95 9.92 0.11 8.16
C THR A 95 9.60 0.18 9.65
N ARG A 96 8.31 0.36 10.00
CA ARG A 96 7.90 0.23 11.41
C ARG A 96 8.06 -1.23 11.82
N SER A 97 9.26 -1.58 12.26
CA SER A 97 9.56 -2.79 13.00
C SER A 97 8.64 -2.83 14.24
N PRO A 98 8.18 -4.02 14.68
CA PRO A 98 7.37 -4.15 15.90
C PRO A 98 7.95 -3.46 17.15
N ALA A 99 9.25 -3.15 17.14
CA ALA A 99 9.96 -2.38 18.17
C ALA A 99 9.42 -0.94 18.37
N ASP A 100 8.81 -0.32 17.37
CA ASP A 100 8.32 1.08 17.46
C ASP A 100 7.00 1.21 18.26
N ARG A 101 6.44 0.08 18.73
CA ARG A 101 5.27 0.10 19.64
C ARG A 101 5.63 0.32 21.10
N ARG A 102 6.90 0.27 21.50
CA ARG A 102 7.32 0.46 22.91
C ARG A 102 7.68 1.89 23.28
N SER A 103 7.85 2.78 22.31
CA SER A 103 8.30 4.16 22.54
C SER A 103 7.21 5.08 23.11
N VAL A 104 5.93 4.72 22.94
CA VAL A 104 4.79 5.58 23.37
C VAL A 104 4.31 5.27 24.79
N LEU A 105 4.67 4.12 25.38
CA LEU A 105 4.17 3.73 26.71
C LEU A 105 5.02 4.21 27.89
N HIS A 106 6.18 4.86 27.67
CA HIS A 106 7.07 5.31 28.74
C HIS A 106 7.06 6.81 29.05
N ARG A 107 6.15 7.61 28.46
CA ARG A 107 6.10 9.06 28.71
C ARG A 107 4.81 9.57 29.38
N GLU A 108 4.09 8.74 30.14
CA GLU A 108 2.91 9.18 30.92
C GLU A 108 2.81 8.55 32.33
N ARG A 109 3.92 8.31 33.04
CA ARG A 109 3.88 8.01 34.49
C ARG A 109 4.94 8.77 35.28
N GLY A 110 4.87 10.09 35.27
CA GLY A 110 5.77 10.90 36.07
C GLY A 110 5.34 12.36 36.17
N ARG A 111 4.20 12.60 36.83
CA ARG A 111 3.86 13.84 37.56
C ARG A 111 2.40 13.72 38.01
N HIS A 112 2.21 13.25 39.23
CA HIS A 112 1.14 13.66 40.15
C HIS A 112 1.33 12.84 41.43
N HIS A 113 2.10 13.37 42.37
CA HIS A 113 1.86 13.20 43.79
C HIS A 113 2.19 14.52 44.48
N ALA A 114 1.33 14.84 45.43
CA ALA A 114 1.16 16.10 46.15
C ALA A 114 2.39 16.52 46.97
#